data_AF-A0A9D9VD84-F1
#
_entry.id   AF-A0A9D9VD84-F1
#
_cell.length_a   1.000
_cell.length_b   1.000
_cell.length_c   1.000
_cell.angle_alpha   90.00
_cell.angle_beta   90.00
_cell.angle_gamma   90.00
#
_symmetry.space_group_name_H-M   'P 1'
#
loop_
_entity.id
_entity.type
_entity.pdbx_description
1 polymer ?
#
loop_
_entity_poly.entity_id
_entity_poly.type
_entity_poly.pdbx_seq_one_letter_code
_entity_poly.pdbx_strand_id
1 'polypeptide(L)'
;MNDDESEKISLKVPCFVAGFVVLAWALTWYLLKDQTGRGTFGDMFGSVNAIFSGLAFVGVIYAILLQSKELKLQRKELRFTRDELEGQKIQMEAQNATLIKQNFENTFFELLKIHNDITNGIDLIGDNNRTTQGRDCFKVFYERFKKLWGRNVENFKGECELDRINNTYLSFYEGHQAELGHYFRSLYNIIKLVDNSTVEEKRLYTNLVRAQLSSFELALLFYNSLSDMGSEKFKPFIEEYSLLKTVPKKELINPPDHLPLFDDSAYG
;
A
#
# COMPACT_ATOMS: atom_id res chain seq x y z
N MET A 1 -15.01 -35.72 -18.95
CA MET A 1 -15.85 -36.46 -19.91
C MET A 1 -16.02 -35.52 -21.08
N ASN A 2 -15.46 -35.89 -22.24
CA ASN A 2 -15.00 -34.96 -23.28
C ASN A 2 -16.13 -34.18 -23.97
N ASP A 3 -15.99 -32.85 -24.05
CA ASP A 3 -16.87 -31.98 -24.85
C ASP A 3 -16.98 -32.44 -26.31
N ASP A 4 -15.91 -33.03 -26.84
CA ASP A 4 -15.79 -33.55 -28.22
C ASP A 4 -16.65 -34.80 -28.52
N GLU A 5 -17.11 -35.53 -27.50
CA GLU A 5 -18.10 -36.62 -27.69
C GLU A 5 -19.55 -36.10 -27.72
N SER A 6 -19.84 -35.02 -26.99
CA SER A 6 -21.19 -34.42 -26.96
C SER A 6 -21.55 -33.76 -28.30
N GLU A 7 -20.57 -33.13 -28.95
CA GLU A 7 -20.73 -32.44 -30.23
C GLU A 7 -20.98 -33.43 -31.38
N LYS A 8 -20.27 -34.57 -31.38
CA LYS A 8 -20.42 -35.67 -32.36
C LYS A 8 -21.77 -36.39 -32.28
N ILE A 9 -22.42 -36.42 -31.11
CA ILE A 9 -23.76 -37.00 -30.95
C ILE A 9 -24.83 -36.05 -31.51
N SER A 10 -24.61 -34.72 -31.42
CA SER A 10 -25.56 -33.71 -31.89
C SER A 10 -25.75 -33.70 -33.42
N LEU A 11 -24.70 -33.98 -34.20
CA LEU A 11 -24.73 -33.87 -35.66
C LEU A 11 -25.17 -35.16 -36.39
N LYS A 12 -24.95 -36.33 -35.79
CA LYS A 12 -25.25 -37.63 -36.40
C LYS A 12 -26.75 -37.90 -36.55
N VAL A 13 -27.53 -37.52 -35.53
CA VAL A 13 -28.98 -37.70 -35.49
C VAL A 13 -29.68 -36.92 -36.61
N PRO A 14 -29.44 -35.60 -36.81
CA PRO A 14 -30.09 -34.85 -37.89
C PRO A 14 -29.67 -35.33 -39.29
N CYS A 15 -28.40 -35.70 -39.51
CA CYS A 15 -27.97 -36.27 -40.80
C CYS A 15 -28.64 -37.62 -41.12
N PHE A 16 -28.81 -38.49 -40.11
CA PHE A 16 -29.51 -39.76 -40.28
C PHE A 16 -30.99 -39.56 -40.59
N VAL A 17 -31.67 -38.66 -39.88
CA VAL A 17 -33.08 -38.30 -40.12
C VAL A 17 -33.25 -37.71 -41.52
N ALA A 18 -32.37 -36.80 -41.95
CA ALA A 18 -32.41 -36.22 -43.29
C ALA A 18 -32.22 -37.29 -44.38
N GLY A 19 -31.26 -38.19 -44.22
CA GLY A 19 -31.05 -39.30 -45.15
C GLY A 19 -32.25 -40.24 -45.25
N PHE A 20 -32.90 -40.55 -44.11
CA PHE A 20 -34.12 -41.35 -44.07
C PHE A 20 -35.29 -40.68 -44.80
N VAL A 21 -35.47 -39.37 -44.60
CA VAL A 21 -36.53 -38.60 -45.29
C VAL A 21 -36.32 -38.60 -46.81
N VAL A 22 -35.09 -38.39 -47.27
CA VAL A 22 -34.74 -38.41 -48.70
C VAL A 22 -34.96 -39.80 -49.32
N LEU A 23 -34.57 -40.86 -48.61
CA LEU A 23 -34.84 -42.24 -49.04
C LEU A 23 -36.34 -42.54 -49.11
N ALA A 24 -37.12 -42.13 -48.10
CA ALA A 24 -38.57 -42.30 -48.10
C ALA A 24 -39.23 -41.56 -49.28
N TRP A 25 -38.76 -40.35 -49.61
CA TRP A 25 -39.19 -39.59 -50.79
C TRP A 25 -38.83 -40.27 -52.12
N ALA A 26 -37.61 -40.78 -52.26
CA ALA A 26 -37.19 -41.50 -53.46
C ALA A 26 -37.98 -42.81 -53.65
N LEU A 27 -38.29 -43.50 -52.56
CA LEU A 27 -39.02 -44.76 -52.56
C LEU A 27 -40.52 -44.56 -52.88
N THR A 28 -41.13 -43.48 -52.40
CA THR A 28 -42.49 -43.07 -52.80
C THR A 28 -42.55 -42.67 -54.27
N TRP A 29 -41.55 -41.95 -54.79
CA TRP A 29 -41.44 -41.66 -56.23
C TRP A 29 -41.38 -42.95 -57.06
N TYR A 30 -40.56 -43.92 -56.65
CA TYR A 30 -40.38 -45.19 -57.37
C TYR A 30 -41.65 -46.05 -57.39
N LEU A 31 -42.36 -46.15 -56.26
CA LEU A 31 -43.57 -46.98 -56.12
C LEU A 31 -44.82 -46.42 -56.81
N LEU A 32 -44.95 -45.09 -56.96
CA LEU A 32 -46.15 -44.42 -57.46
C LEU A 32 -46.08 -44.02 -58.95
N LYS A 33 -45.14 -44.60 -59.72
CA LYS A 33 -44.79 -44.17 -61.09
C LYS A 33 -45.93 -44.24 -62.13
N ASP A 34 -46.97 -45.08 -61.91
CA ASP A 34 -47.99 -45.41 -62.92
C ASP A 34 -49.47 -45.11 -62.55
N GLN A 35 -49.78 -44.43 -61.43
CA GLN A 35 -51.17 -44.15 -61.04
C GLN A 35 -51.68 -42.78 -61.53
N THR A 36 -52.77 -42.77 -62.30
CA THR A 36 -53.53 -41.59 -62.78
C THR A 36 -54.35 -40.86 -61.70
N GLY A 37 -53.93 -40.95 -60.43
CA GLY A 37 -54.60 -40.35 -59.24
C GLY A 37 -53.63 -39.78 -58.20
N ARG A 38 -52.40 -39.41 -58.59
CA ARG A 38 -51.35 -38.92 -57.66
C ARG A 38 -51.80 -37.77 -56.75
N GLY A 39 -52.69 -36.90 -57.22
CA GLY A 39 -53.25 -35.80 -56.42
C GLY A 39 -54.15 -36.28 -55.27
N THR A 40 -55.10 -37.18 -55.55
CA THR A 40 -56.04 -37.69 -54.54
C THR A 40 -55.36 -38.58 -53.48
N PHE A 41 -54.29 -39.29 -53.84
CA PHE A 41 -53.47 -40.01 -52.87
C PHE A 41 -52.73 -39.05 -51.92
N GLY A 42 -52.21 -37.92 -52.43
CA GLY A 42 -51.61 -36.87 -51.61
C GLY A 42 -52.62 -36.21 -50.66
N ASP A 43 -53.85 -35.99 -51.12
CA ASP A 43 -54.93 -35.41 -50.31
C ASP A 43 -55.30 -36.28 -49.09
N MET A 44 -55.14 -37.61 -49.17
CA MET A 44 -55.38 -38.53 -48.04
C MET A 44 -54.37 -38.36 -46.89
N PHE A 45 -53.17 -37.83 -47.17
CA PHE A 45 -52.13 -37.56 -46.16
C PHE A 45 -52.13 -36.11 -45.66
N GLY A 46 -53.01 -35.24 -46.17
CA GLY A 46 -53.10 -33.84 -45.74
C GLY A 46 -53.37 -33.68 -44.24
N SER A 47 -54.26 -34.51 -43.68
CA SER A 47 -54.55 -34.54 -42.24
C SER A 47 -53.36 -35.03 -41.40
N VAL A 48 -52.62 -36.02 -41.91
CA VAL A 48 -51.40 -36.55 -41.27
C VAL A 48 -50.29 -35.49 -41.25
N ASN A 49 -50.07 -34.79 -42.35
CA ASN A 49 -49.11 -33.67 -42.43
C ASN A 49 -49.49 -32.52 -41.49
N ALA A 50 -50.79 -32.21 -41.34
CA ALA A 50 -51.26 -31.21 -40.40
C ALA A 50 -50.94 -31.61 -38.94
N ILE A 51 -51.12 -32.90 -38.58
CA ILE A 51 -50.79 -33.41 -37.24
C ILE A 51 -49.27 -33.36 -36.99
N PHE A 52 -48.45 -33.79 -37.95
CA PHE A 52 -46.99 -33.69 -37.82
C PHE A 52 -46.52 -32.23 -37.70
N SER A 53 -47.13 -31.32 -38.44
CA SER A 53 -46.82 -29.88 -38.36
C SER A 53 -47.22 -29.30 -37.00
N GLY A 54 -48.39 -29.69 -36.47
CA GLY A 54 -48.83 -29.31 -35.13
C GLY A 54 -47.92 -29.86 -34.02
N LEU A 55 -47.51 -31.12 -34.12
CA LEU A 55 -46.56 -31.73 -33.18
C LEU A 55 -45.16 -31.08 -33.24
N ALA A 56 -44.67 -30.76 -34.44
CA ALA A 56 -43.43 -30.02 -34.61
C ALA A 56 -43.52 -28.63 -33.97
N PHE A 57 -44.65 -27.93 -34.14
CA PHE A 57 -44.88 -26.63 -33.52
C PHE A 57 -44.92 -26.70 -31.99
N VAL A 58 -45.57 -27.73 -31.42
CA VAL A 58 -45.53 -28.01 -29.97
C VAL A 58 -44.10 -28.27 -29.49
N GLY A 59 -43.31 -29.01 -30.26
CA GLY A 59 -41.88 -29.24 -29.97
C GLY A 59 -41.07 -27.95 -29.94
N VAL A 60 -41.31 -27.04 -30.90
CA VAL A 60 -40.66 -25.72 -30.93
C VAL A 60 -41.07 -24.87 -29.72
N ILE A 61 -42.36 -24.83 -29.37
CA ILE A 61 -42.84 -24.12 -28.17
C ILE A 61 -42.16 -24.68 -26.92
N TYR A 62 -42.08 -26.00 -26.78
CA TYR A 62 -41.43 -26.65 -25.65
C TYR A 62 -39.93 -26.29 -25.58
N ALA A 63 -39.23 -26.26 -26.71
CA ALA A 63 -37.84 -25.84 -26.78
C ALA A 63 -37.66 -24.36 -26.35
N ILE A 64 -38.53 -23.45 -26.80
CA ILE A 64 -38.51 -22.03 -26.38
C ILE A 64 -38.72 -21.89 -24.87
N LEU A 65 -39.63 -22.68 -24.30
CA LEU A 65 -39.87 -22.68 -22.84
C LEU A 65 -38.63 -23.18 -22.06
N LEU A 66 -37.97 -24.24 -22.54
CA LEU A 66 -36.73 -24.73 -21.94
C LEU A 66 -35.60 -23.68 -22.04
N GLN A 67 -35.39 -23.08 -23.21
CA GLN A 67 -34.38 -22.03 -23.40
C GLN A 67 -34.64 -20.82 -22.49
N SER A 68 -35.90 -20.41 -22.32
CA SER A 68 -36.26 -19.32 -21.40
C SER A 68 -35.90 -19.65 -19.95
N LYS A 69 -36.10 -20.91 -19.53
CA LYS A 69 -35.70 -21.39 -18.20
C LYS A 69 -34.18 -21.38 -18.03
N GLU A 70 -33.44 -21.84 -19.03
CA GLU A 70 -31.97 -21.85 -19.03
C GLU A 70 -31.39 -20.43 -18.96
N LEU A 71 -31.91 -19.49 -19.76
CA LEU A 71 -31.53 -18.08 -19.71
C LEU A 71 -31.80 -17.46 -18.34
N LYS A 72 -32.89 -17.84 -17.68
CA LYS A 72 -33.20 -17.38 -16.31
C LYS A 72 -32.19 -17.91 -15.31
N LEU A 73 -31.76 -19.17 -15.44
CA LEU A 73 -30.73 -19.77 -14.58
C LEU A 73 -29.35 -19.12 -14.82
N GLN A 74 -28.93 -18.93 -16.08
CA GLN A 74 -27.70 -18.22 -16.42
C GLN A 74 -27.67 -16.79 -15.87
N ARG A 75 -28.78 -16.04 -16.02
CA ARG A 75 -28.88 -14.69 -15.43
C ARG A 75 -28.75 -14.70 -13.91
N LYS A 76 -29.21 -15.77 -13.25
CA LYS A 76 -29.07 -15.93 -11.80
C LYS A 76 -27.62 -16.26 -11.41
N GLU A 77 -26.97 -17.17 -12.13
CA GLU A 77 -25.55 -17.49 -11.93
C GLU A 77 -24.66 -16.27 -12.14
N LEU A 78 -24.86 -15.52 -13.23
CA LEU A 78 -24.11 -14.28 -13.49
C LEU A 78 -24.29 -13.23 -12.40
N ARG A 79 -25.46 -13.18 -11.75
CA ARG A 79 -25.66 -12.30 -10.59
C ARG A 79 -24.82 -12.78 -9.42
N PHE A 80 -24.88 -14.05 -9.06
CA PHE A 80 -24.05 -14.60 -7.98
C PHE A 80 -22.55 -14.43 -8.25
N THR A 81 -22.08 -14.64 -9.48
CA THR A 81 -20.68 -14.40 -9.85
C THR A 81 -20.29 -12.93 -9.68
N ARG A 82 -21.17 -11.99 -10.03
CA ARG A 82 -20.91 -10.56 -9.81
C ARG A 82 -20.84 -10.22 -8.33
N ASP A 83 -21.74 -10.77 -7.53
CA ASP A 83 -21.77 -10.56 -6.08
C ASP A 83 -20.49 -11.12 -5.43
N GLU A 84 -20.01 -12.29 -5.88
CA GLU A 84 -18.77 -12.90 -5.40
C GLU A 84 -17.52 -12.10 -5.82
N LEU A 85 -17.46 -11.62 -7.05
CA LEU A 85 -16.40 -10.74 -7.54
C LEU A 85 -16.35 -9.40 -6.78
N GLU A 86 -17.52 -8.85 -6.42
CA GLU A 86 -17.60 -7.66 -5.59
C GLU A 86 -17.00 -7.92 -4.20
N GLY A 87 -17.35 -9.05 -3.57
CA GLY A 87 -16.73 -9.47 -2.31
C GLY A 87 -15.21 -9.64 -2.42
N GLN A 88 -14.73 -10.28 -3.48
CA GLN A 88 -13.30 -10.45 -3.74
C GLN A 88 -12.58 -9.11 -3.93
N LYS A 89 -13.21 -8.16 -4.64
CA LYS A 89 -12.67 -6.81 -4.85
C LYS A 89 -12.51 -6.08 -3.52
N ILE A 90 -13.53 -6.10 -2.66
CA ILE A 90 -13.48 -5.48 -1.32
C ILE A 90 -12.36 -6.10 -0.50
N GLN A 91 -12.23 -7.44 -0.52
CA GLN A 91 -11.16 -8.13 0.20
C GLN A 91 -9.77 -7.75 -0.33
N MET A 92 -9.61 -7.64 -1.66
CA MET A 92 -8.36 -7.23 -2.30
C MET A 92 -7.98 -5.80 -1.93
N GLU A 93 -8.94 -4.88 -1.85
CA GLU A 93 -8.71 -3.50 -1.41
C GLU A 93 -8.24 -3.44 0.06
N ALA A 94 -8.89 -4.20 0.94
CA ALA A 94 -8.47 -4.32 2.35
C ALA A 94 -7.07 -4.96 2.49
N GLN A 95 -6.77 -5.98 1.67
CA GLN A 95 -5.45 -6.61 1.63
C GLN A 95 -4.38 -5.64 1.13
N ASN A 96 -4.66 -4.87 0.08
CA ASN A 96 -3.73 -3.88 -0.45
C ASN A 96 -3.43 -2.80 0.60
N ALA A 97 -4.45 -2.30 1.30
CA ALA A 97 -4.25 -1.34 2.40
C ALA A 97 -3.37 -1.92 3.51
N THR A 98 -3.58 -3.19 3.88
CA THR A 98 -2.74 -3.89 4.87
C THR A 98 -1.30 -4.04 4.40
N LEU A 99 -1.09 -4.40 3.12
CA LEU A 99 0.24 -4.57 2.53
C LEU A 99 1.01 -3.25 2.50
N ILE A 100 0.34 -2.14 2.14
CA ILE A 100 0.95 -0.81 2.16
C ILE A 100 1.42 -0.46 3.58
N LYS A 101 0.58 -0.71 4.60
CA LYS A 101 0.96 -0.49 6.01
C LYS A 101 2.16 -1.35 6.42
N GLN A 102 2.15 -2.65 6.09
CA GLN A 102 3.25 -3.56 6.39
C GLN A 102 4.57 -3.15 5.72
N ASN A 103 4.53 -2.77 4.43
CA ASN A 103 5.72 -2.32 3.70
C ASN A 103 6.33 -1.06 4.31
N PHE A 104 5.47 -0.12 4.73
CA PHE A 104 5.90 1.05 5.48
C PHE A 104 6.53 0.67 6.81
N GLU A 105 5.85 -0.14 7.63
CA GLU A 105 6.33 -0.56 8.96
C GLU A 105 7.68 -1.27 8.86
N ASN A 106 7.84 -2.19 7.91
CA ASN A 106 9.10 -2.88 7.65
C ASN A 106 10.23 -1.88 7.33
N THR A 107 9.97 -0.93 6.44
CA THR A 107 10.97 0.09 6.06
C THR A 107 11.29 1.00 7.25
N PHE A 108 10.29 1.42 8.01
CA PHE A 108 10.44 2.26 9.20
C PHE A 108 11.29 1.58 10.27
N PHE A 109 10.98 0.32 10.62
CA PHE A 109 11.71 -0.40 11.65
C PHE A 109 13.14 -0.75 11.21
N GLU A 110 13.37 -1.03 9.93
CA GLU A 110 14.73 -1.23 9.41
C GLU A 110 15.56 0.05 9.50
N LEU A 111 14.99 1.22 9.13
CA LEU A 111 15.69 2.49 9.29
C LEU A 111 15.95 2.83 10.76
N LEU A 112 15.01 2.53 11.65
CA LEU A 112 15.19 2.72 13.10
C LEU A 112 16.31 1.84 13.66
N LYS A 113 16.42 0.61 13.16
CA LYS A 113 17.53 -0.29 13.48
C LYS A 113 18.86 0.26 12.98
N ILE A 114 18.93 0.67 11.70
CA ILE A 114 20.12 1.30 11.13
C ILE A 114 20.53 2.54 11.94
N HIS A 115 19.57 3.34 12.41
CA HIS A 115 19.86 4.49 13.26
C HIS A 115 20.49 4.12 14.61
N ASN A 116 20.02 3.04 15.24
CA ASN A 116 20.65 2.50 16.44
C ASN A 116 22.04 1.92 16.13
N ASP A 117 22.24 1.27 14.98
CA ASP A 117 23.55 0.77 14.56
C ASP A 117 24.54 1.92 14.34
N ILE A 118 24.11 3.01 13.70
CA ILE A 118 24.89 4.25 13.58
C ILE A 118 25.26 4.76 14.97
N THR A 119 24.28 4.87 15.87
CA THR A 119 24.49 5.34 17.25
C THR A 119 25.54 4.50 17.97
N ASN A 120 25.45 3.17 17.85
CA ASN A 120 26.37 2.22 18.48
C ASN A 120 27.76 2.23 17.84
N GLY A 121 27.86 2.58 16.56
CA GLY A 121 29.12 2.67 15.81
C GLY A 121 29.95 3.91 16.12
N ILE A 122 29.39 4.94 16.77
CA ILE A 122 30.12 6.15 17.14
C ILE A 122 31.12 5.83 18.25
N ASP A 123 32.39 6.15 18.03
CA ASP A 123 33.44 6.06 19.04
C ASP A 123 34.22 7.37 19.17
N LEU A 124 34.62 7.68 20.40
CA LEU A 124 35.43 8.85 20.74
C LEU A 124 36.60 8.43 21.60
N ILE A 125 37.81 8.74 21.12
CA ILE A 125 39.05 8.53 21.87
C ILE A 125 39.29 9.79 22.73
N GLY A 126 39.27 9.61 24.06
CA GLY A 126 39.63 10.68 24.99
C GLY A 126 41.14 10.79 25.21
N ASP A 127 41.59 11.92 25.76
CA ASP A 127 43.01 12.23 26.02
C ASP A 127 43.72 11.18 26.90
N ASN A 128 42.97 10.48 27.76
CA ASN A 128 43.49 9.41 28.63
C ASN A 128 43.52 8.03 27.94
N ASN A 129 43.40 7.99 26.61
CA ASN A 129 43.27 6.77 25.80
C ASN A 129 42.06 5.90 26.18
N ARG A 130 41.03 6.50 26.80
CA ARG A 130 39.75 5.84 27.08
C ARG A 130 38.83 6.06 25.89
N THR A 131 38.34 4.97 25.31
CA THR A 131 37.34 5.02 24.25
C THR A 131 35.95 5.09 24.88
N THR A 132 35.20 6.14 24.56
CA THR A 132 33.75 6.19 24.80
C THR A 132 33.09 5.66 23.52
N GLN A 133 32.06 4.84 23.66
CA GLN A 133 31.39 4.23 22.52
C GLN A 133 29.88 4.36 22.63
N GLY A 134 29.23 4.32 21.48
CA GLY A 134 27.79 4.30 21.38
C GLY A 134 27.13 5.57 21.91
N ARG A 135 26.00 5.37 22.60
CA ARG A 135 25.17 6.45 23.15
C ARG A 135 25.88 7.34 24.18
N ASP A 136 26.90 6.83 24.87
CA ASP A 136 27.67 7.62 25.83
C ASP A 136 28.47 8.76 25.17
N CYS A 137 28.79 8.62 23.87
CA CYS A 137 29.45 9.67 23.09
C CYS A 137 28.63 10.97 23.04
N PHE A 138 27.30 10.90 23.08
CA PHE A 138 26.43 12.08 23.06
C PHE A 138 26.59 12.94 24.31
N LYS A 139 26.87 12.34 25.47
CA LYS A 139 27.21 13.11 26.66
C LYS A 139 28.52 13.88 26.45
N VAL A 140 29.53 13.24 25.86
CA VAL A 140 30.82 13.88 25.58
C VAL A 140 30.67 15.02 24.57
N PHE A 141 29.91 14.80 23.49
CA PHE A 141 29.57 15.83 22.51
C PHE A 141 28.87 17.03 23.16
N TYR A 142 27.85 16.76 23.98
CA TYR A 142 27.12 17.81 24.69
C TYR A 142 28.03 18.62 25.63
N GLU A 143 28.89 17.98 26.41
CA GLU A 143 29.84 18.68 27.30
C GLU A 143 30.86 19.52 26.51
N ARG A 144 31.33 19.02 25.35
CA ARG A 144 32.21 19.79 24.45
C ARG A 144 31.49 21.03 23.91
N PHE A 145 30.24 20.87 23.48
CA PHE A 145 29.41 21.99 23.01
C PHE A 145 29.17 23.02 24.12
N LYS A 146 28.77 22.59 25.32
CA LYS A 146 28.56 23.45 26.50
C LYS A 146 29.83 24.21 26.89
N LYS A 147 31.00 23.57 26.83
CA LYS A 147 32.29 24.22 27.08
C LYS A 147 32.63 25.29 26.02
N LEU A 148 32.31 25.04 24.74
CA LEU A 148 32.49 26.02 23.68
C LEU A 148 31.56 27.23 23.88
N TRP A 149 30.29 26.99 24.23
CA TRP A 149 29.35 28.05 24.58
C TRP A 149 29.88 28.95 25.70
N GLY A 150 30.38 28.35 26.79
CA GLY A 150 30.93 29.10 27.93
C GLY A 150 32.15 29.97 27.58
N ARG A 151 32.98 29.54 26.61
CA ARG A 151 34.14 30.32 26.13
C ARG A 151 33.75 31.49 25.24
N ASN A 152 32.65 31.33 24.50
CA ASN A 152 32.20 32.29 23.50
C ASN A 152 31.22 33.34 24.06
N VAL A 153 30.92 33.33 25.37
CA VAL A 153 30.00 34.28 26.02
C VAL A 153 30.41 35.74 25.79
N GLU A 154 31.72 36.03 25.87
CA GLU A 154 32.23 37.39 25.70
C GLU A 154 32.37 37.80 24.22
N ASN A 155 32.63 36.82 23.34
CA ASN A 155 32.85 37.06 21.91
C ASN A 155 31.59 37.50 21.17
N PHE A 156 30.41 37.07 21.62
CA PHE A 156 29.12 37.35 20.99
C PHE A 156 28.27 38.36 21.77
N LYS A 157 28.91 39.18 22.61
CA LYS A 157 28.21 40.16 23.44
C LYS A 157 27.52 41.21 22.56
N GLY A 158 26.18 41.14 22.48
CA GLY A 158 25.34 42.07 21.70
C GLY A 158 24.72 41.48 20.44
N GLU A 159 24.99 40.22 20.11
CA GLU A 159 24.31 39.50 19.03
C GLU A 159 22.93 38.98 19.48
N CYS A 160 22.06 38.67 18.51
CA CYS A 160 20.82 37.96 18.77
C CYS A 160 21.13 36.57 19.36
N GLU A 161 20.34 36.12 20.34
CA GLU A 161 20.59 34.83 21.01
C GLU A 161 20.54 33.65 20.01
N LEU A 162 19.69 33.75 18.96
CA LEU A 162 19.63 32.75 17.90
C LEU A 162 20.92 32.70 17.06
N ASP A 163 21.48 33.86 16.70
CA ASP A 163 22.75 33.95 15.94
C ASP A 163 23.90 33.37 16.75
N ARG A 164 23.91 33.67 18.06
CA ARG A 164 24.89 33.12 19.00
C ARG A 164 24.80 31.59 19.10
N ILE A 165 23.59 31.03 19.16
CA ILE A 165 23.36 29.57 19.09
C ILE A 165 23.88 29.01 17.79
N ASN A 166 23.52 29.62 16.66
CA ASN A 166 23.92 29.17 15.34
C ASN A 166 25.46 29.15 15.21
N ASN A 167 26.12 30.27 15.46
CA ASN A 167 27.56 30.43 15.33
C ASN A 167 28.34 29.45 16.23
N THR A 168 27.89 29.30 17.49
CA THR A 168 28.53 28.36 18.43
C THR A 168 28.32 26.91 18.02
N TYR A 169 27.11 26.55 17.57
CA TYR A 169 26.80 25.20 17.13
C TYR A 169 27.56 24.85 15.86
N LEU A 170 27.66 25.75 14.88
CA LEU A 170 28.40 25.53 13.64
C LEU A 170 29.89 25.27 13.91
N SER A 171 30.51 26.07 14.79
CA SER A 171 31.91 25.85 15.21
C SER A 171 32.10 24.51 15.93
N PHE A 172 31.13 24.11 16.75
CA PHE A 172 31.14 22.79 17.39
C PHE A 172 30.96 21.66 16.36
N TYR A 173 30.06 21.83 15.41
CA TYR A 173 29.67 20.84 14.43
C TYR A 173 30.78 20.56 13.42
N GLU A 174 31.56 21.57 13.02
CA GLU A 174 32.69 21.40 12.09
C GLU A 174 33.67 20.31 12.55
N GLY A 175 33.97 20.25 13.85
CA GLY A 175 34.85 19.23 14.43
C GLY A 175 34.20 17.85 14.67
N HIS A 176 32.88 17.73 14.52
CA HIS A 176 32.12 16.50 14.85
C HIS A 176 31.15 16.07 13.74
N GLN A 177 31.24 16.69 12.55
CA GLN A 177 30.31 16.52 11.44
C GLN A 177 30.25 15.07 10.95
N ALA A 178 31.37 14.35 10.96
CA ALA A 178 31.43 12.97 10.48
C ALA A 178 30.39 12.08 11.19
N GLU A 179 30.34 12.19 12.53
CA GLU A 179 29.43 11.40 13.36
C GLU A 179 28.05 12.06 13.46
N LEU A 180 27.99 13.32 13.91
CA LEU A 180 26.71 14.00 14.18
C LEU A 180 25.92 14.30 12.90
N GLY A 181 26.60 14.61 11.81
CA GLY A 181 25.96 14.84 10.52
C GLY A 181 25.34 13.58 9.95
N HIS A 182 26.00 12.44 10.11
CA HIS A 182 25.44 11.15 9.71
C HIS A 182 24.24 10.77 10.58
N TYR A 183 24.39 10.91 11.90
CA TYR A 183 23.35 10.64 12.89
C TYR A 183 22.07 11.47 12.66
N PHE A 184 22.19 12.81 12.58
CA PHE A 184 21.01 13.67 12.43
C PHE A 184 20.35 13.53 11.06
N ARG A 185 21.12 13.24 9.99
CA ARG A 185 20.53 12.95 8.68
C ARG A 185 19.74 11.65 8.69
N SER A 186 20.23 10.62 9.37
CA SER A 186 19.50 9.36 9.57
C SER A 186 18.19 9.62 10.34
N LEU A 187 18.27 10.33 11.47
CA LEU A 187 17.08 10.66 12.28
C LEU A 187 16.06 11.48 11.47
N TYR A 188 16.51 12.52 10.77
CA TYR A 188 15.67 13.34 9.90
C TYR A 188 14.97 12.50 8.83
N ASN A 189 15.69 11.57 8.19
CA ASN A 189 15.12 10.73 7.15
C ASN A 189 14.05 9.76 7.68
N ILE A 190 14.18 9.28 8.92
CA ILE A 190 13.13 8.46 9.55
C ILE A 190 11.87 9.29 9.75
N ILE A 191 12.00 10.50 10.32
CA ILE A 191 10.85 11.38 10.52
C ILE A 191 10.22 11.79 9.18
N LYS A 192 11.05 12.13 8.19
CA LYS A 192 10.61 12.44 6.84
C LYS A 192 9.89 11.26 6.17
N LEU A 193 10.30 10.02 6.41
CA LEU A 193 9.60 8.84 5.91
C LEU A 193 8.19 8.75 6.51
N VAL A 194 8.06 8.94 7.83
CA VAL A 194 6.76 8.95 8.52
C VAL A 194 5.87 10.06 7.97
N ASP A 195 6.43 11.26 7.83
CA ASP A 195 5.72 12.43 7.33
C ASP A 195 5.19 12.26 5.90
N ASN A 196 5.99 11.71 4.99
CA ASN A 196 5.58 11.47 3.60
C ASN A 196 4.71 10.22 3.40
N SER A 197 4.50 9.43 4.45
CA SER A 197 3.69 8.21 4.36
C SER A 197 2.19 8.51 4.31
N THR A 198 1.43 7.57 3.75
CA THR A 198 -0.05 7.59 3.76
C THR A 198 -0.64 6.99 5.04
N VAL A 199 0.18 6.69 6.04
CA VAL A 199 -0.27 6.05 7.27
C VAL A 199 -0.99 7.07 8.15
N GLU A 200 -2.15 6.68 8.68
CA GLU A 200 -2.97 7.57 9.53
C GLU A 200 -2.29 7.84 10.88
N GLU A 201 -1.61 6.85 11.45
CA GLU A 201 -1.03 6.88 12.79
C GLU A 201 0.39 7.49 12.84
N LYS A 202 0.69 8.55 12.08
CA LYS A 202 2.05 9.14 12.01
C LYS A 202 2.65 9.46 13.39
N ARG A 203 1.84 10.01 14.29
CA ARG A 203 2.24 10.34 15.67
C ARG A 203 2.68 9.11 16.48
N LEU A 204 2.12 7.93 16.21
CA LEU A 204 2.56 6.70 16.86
C LEU A 204 4.04 6.43 16.53
N TYR A 205 4.39 6.49 15.24
CA TYR A 205 5.74 6.21 14.77
C TYR A 205 6.75 7.27 15.23
N THR A 206 6.41 8.56 15.17
CA THR A 206 7.32 9.60 15.67
C THR A 206 7.52 9.52 17.19
N ASN A 207 6.49 9.10 17.94
CA ASN A 207 6.63 8.79 19.37
C ASN A 207 7.59 7.61 19.61
N LEU A 208 7.54 6.56 18.76
CA LEU A 208 8.48 5.43 18.83
C LEU A 208 9.92 5.90 18.58
N VAL A 209 10.14 6.76 17.58
CA VAL A 209 11.47 7.35 17.32
C VAL A 209 11.94 8.15 18.53
N ARG A 210 11.10 9.07 19.04
CA ARG A 210 11.44 9.89 20.21
C ARG A 210 11.80 9.04 21.44
N ALA A 211 11.10 7.92 21.65
CA ALA A 211 11.37 7.03 22.76
C ALA A 211 12.75 6.34 22.70
N GLN A 212 13.40 6.30 21.52
CA GLN A 212 14.76 5.79 21.38
C GLN A 212 15.85 6.82 21.69
N LEU A 213 15.51 8.12 21.73
CA LEU A 213 16.48 9.20 21.90
C LEU A 213 16.80 9.43 23.38
N SER A 214 18.08 9.46 23.72
CA SER A 214 18.53 9.83 25.06
C SER A 214 18.38 11.33 25.36
N SER A 215 18.51 11.67 26.64
CA SER A 215 18.54 13.05 27.13
C SER A 215 19.54 13.94 26.40
N PHE A 216 20.76 13.45 26.15
CA PHE A 216 21.80 14.22 25.45
C PHE A 216 21.58 14.27 23.93
N GLU A 217 21.02 13.21 23.33
CA GLU A 217 20.60 13.22 21.93
C GLU A 217 19.51 14.29 21.70
N LEU A 218 18.50 14.35 22.57
CA LEU A 218 17.45 15.37 22.51
C LEU A 218 18.00 16.79 22.71
N ALA A 219 18.95 16.98 23.63
CA ALA A 219 19.59 18.28 23.84
C ALA A 219 20.41 18.71 22.61
N LEU A 220 21.19 17.81 22.00
CA LEU A 220 21.94 18.12 20.78
C LEU A 220 21.02 18.33 19.58
N LEU A 221 19.94 17.56 19.48
CA LEU A 221 18.88 17.75 18.48
C LEU A 221 18.29 19.15 18.56
N PHE A 222 17.94 19.60 19.77
CA PHE A 222 17.43 20.94 20.03
C PHE A 222 18.31 22.02 19.39
N TYR A 223 19.62 22.01 19.69
CA TYR A 223 20.55 22.99 19.15
C TYR A 223 20.84 22.81 17.66
N ASN A 224 20.89 21.56 17.18
CA ASN A 224 21.01 21.28 15.75
C ASN A 224 19.87 21.94 14.95
N SER A 225 18.64 21.80 15.43
CA SER A 225 17.44 22.38 14.80
C SER A 225 17.30 23.90 14.95
N LEU A 226 18.06 24.54 15.84
CA LEU A 226 18.12 26.01 15.92
C LEU A 226 19.25 26.60 15.07
N SER A 227 20.16 25.77 14.57
CA SER A 227 21.23 26.20 13.67
C SER A 227 20.84 26.02 12.21
N ASP A 228 21.62 26.60 11.30
CA ASP A 228 21.48 26.46 9.83
C ASP A 228 21.49 24.99 9.35
N MET A 229 22.00 24.07 10.18
CA MET A 229 21.99 22.64 9.90
C MET A 229 20.58 22.03 9.90
N GLY A 230 19.65 22.59 10.68
CA GLY A 230 18.34 21.98 10.93
C GLY A 230 17.16 22.95 11.02
N SER A 231 17.40 24.27 11.04
CA SER A 231 16.37 25.31 11.20
C SER A 231 15.31 25.29 10.10
N GLU A 232 15.70 25.13 8.84
CA GLU A 232 14.74 25.13 7.72
C GLU A 232 14.02 23.79 7.55
N LYS A 233 14.68 22.68 7.89
CA LYS A 233 14.22 21.33 7.52
C LYS A 233 13.70 20.52 8.70
N PHE A 234 14.44 20.48 9.79
CA PHE A 234 14.15 19.56 10.89
C PHE A 234 13.30 20.21 11.99
N LYS A 235 13.47 21.51 12.22
CA LYS A 235 12.63 22.28 13.16
C LYS A 235 11.12 22.15 12.89
N PRO A 236 10.63 22.26 11.64
CA PRO A 236 9.19 22.08 11.37
C PRO A 236 8.67 20.71 11.83
N PHE A 237 9.42 19.64 11.59
CA PHE A 237 9.04 18.30 12.05
C PHE A 237 9.09 18.15 13.58
N ILE A 238 10.04 18.81 14.23
CA ILE A 238 10.11 18.82 15.69
C ILE A 238 8.85 19.43 16.29
N GLU A 239 8.38 20.55 15.73
CA GLU A 239 7.18 21.27 16.14
C GLU A 239 5.90 20.49 15.81
N GLU A 240 5.79 19.93 14.60
CA GLU A 240 4.62 19.16 14.16
C GLU A 240 4.40 17.88 14.98
N TYR A 241 5.49 17.17 15.29
CA TYR A 241 5.46 15.86 15.94
C TYR A 241 5.83 15.87 17.43
N SER A 242 6.00 17.06 18.02
CA SER A 242 6.34 17.25 19.43
C SER A 242 7.57 16.43 19.87
N LEU A 243 8.63 16.43 19.04
CA LEU A 243 9.81 15.59 19.29
C LEU A 243 10.56 15.99 20.56
N LEU A 244 10.40 17.23 21.04
CA LEU A 244 11.06 17.75 22.24
C LEU A 244 10.23 17.62 23.52
N LYS A 245 9.07 16.94 23.49
CA LYS A 245 8.22 16.71 24.68
C LYS A 245 8.97 16.18 25.91
N THR A 246 9.93 15.29 25.70
CA THR A 246 10.73 14.65 26.75
C THR A 246 12.12 15.25 26.91
N VAL A 247 12.36 16.45 26.36
CA VAL A 247 13.67 17.10 26.46
C VAL A 247 13.99 17.41 27.92
N PRO A 248 15.19 17.06 28.42
CA PRO A 248 15.61 17.40 29.76
C PRO A 248 15.87 18.91 29.87
N LYS A 249 14.87 19.70 30.25
CA LYS A 249 14.98 21.18 30.34
C LYS A 249 16.17 21.67 31.19
N LYS A 250 16.60 20.89 32.19
CA LYS A 250 17.75 21.20 33.06
C LYS A 250 19.11 21.03 32.36
N GLU A 251 19.16 20.21 31.32
CA GLU A 251 20.35 19.97 30.49
C GLU A 251 20.39 20.92 29.30
N LEU A 252 19.50 21.91 29.18
CA LEU A 252 19.69 22.98 28.20
C LEU A 252 20.60 24.05 28.81
N ILE A 253 21.43 24.67 27.97
CA ILE A 253 22.46 25.63 28.38
C ILE A 253 21.83 26.87 29.04
N ASN A 254 20.80 27.44 28.41
CA ASN A 254 20.07 28.59 28.91
C ASN A 254 18.56 28.41 28.67
N PRO A 255 17.88 27.58 29.48
CA PRO A 255 16.50 27.18 29.21
C PRO A 255 15.50 28.35 29.10
N PRO A 256 15.56 29.41 29.94
CA PRO A 256 14.62 30.53 29.86
C PRO A 256 14.62 31.24 28.51
N ASP A 257 15.80 31.43 27.92
CA ASP A 257 15.94 32.18 26.67
C ASP A 257 15.85 31.27 25.44
N HIS A 258 16.23 30.00 25.58
CA HIS A 258 16.28 29.07 24.45
C HIS A 258 14.96 28.34 24.20
N LEU A 259 14.23 27.92 25.25
CA LEU A 259 12.97 27.19 25.08
C LEU A 259 11.93 27.96 24.24
N PRO A 260 11.79 29.30 24.37
CA PRO A 260 10.87 30.09 23.55
C PRO A 260 11.24 30.19 22.07
N LEU A 261 12.41 29.67 21.64
CA LEU A 261 12.80 29.66 20.23
C LEU A 261 12.07 28.58 19.41
N PHE A 262 11.34 27.67 20.08
CA PHE A 262 10.41 26.73 19.47
C PHE A 262 8.98 27.08 19.85
N ASP A 263 8.05 26.74 18.96
CA ASP A 263 6.63 26.78 19.28
C ASP A 263 6.28 25.77 20.39
N ASP A 264 5.24 26.07 21.17
CA ASP A 264 4.76 25.20 22.25
C ASP A 264 4.41 23.78 21.76
N SER A 265 4.04 23.65 20.49
CA SER A 265 3.77 22.38 19.80
C SER A 265 4.96 21.41 19.81
N ALA A 266 6.21 21.91 19.86
CA ALA A 266 7.41 21.08 19.95
C ALA A 266 7.47 20.28 21.26
N TYR A 267 6.84 20.78 22.32
CA TYR A 267 6.82 20.18 23.65
C TYR A 267 5.50 19.44 23.94
N GLY A 268 4.44 19.77 23.20
CA GLY A 268 3.17 19.06 23.07
C GLY A 268 2.38 18.86 24.35
#